data_AF-A0A9W7MDV4-F1
#
_entry.id   AF-A0A9W7MDV4-F1
#
_cell.length_a   1.000
_cell.length_b   1.000
_cell.length_c   1.000
_cell.angle_alpha   90.00
_cell.angle_beta   90.00
_cell.angle_gamma   90.00
#
_symmetry.space_group_name_H-M   'P 1'
#
loop_
_entity.id
_entity.type
_entity.pdbx_description
1 polymer ?
#
loop_
_entity_poly.entity_id
_entity_poly.type
_entity_poly.pdbx_seq_one_letter_code
_entity_poly.pdbx_strand_id
1 'polypeptide(L)'
;MLMVDAYKVLRDRAPYPPDQVIKDLQGKFAFVLFDAKSSTLFVARDREGSVELKWEMAGDGSLVLSDDPNTIQEACEKIRG
;
A
#
# COMPACT_ATOMS: atom_id res chain seq x y z
N MET A 1 -2.27 -6.55 -17.57
CA MET A 1 -3.29 -6.85 -16.55
C MET A 1 -3.25 -5.72 -15.53
N LEU A 2 -4.39 -5.16 -15.14
CA LEU A 2 -4.43 -4.13 -14.09
C LEU A 2 -4.24 -4.80 -12.73
N MET A 3 -3.51 -4.15 -11.81
CA MET A 3 -3.24 -4.70 -10.47
C MET A 3 -4.52 -5.08 -9.71
N VAL A 4 -5.60 -4.35 -9.94
CA VAL A 4 -6.93 -4.64 -9.37
C VAL A 4 -7.46 -6.00 -9.81
N ASP A 5 -7.29 -6.36 -11.08
CA ASP A 5 -7.79 -7.63 -11.61
C ASP A 5 -6.96 -8.80 -11.10
N ALA A 6 -5.63 -8.64 -11.06
CA ALA A 6 -4.72 -9.62 -10.47
C ALA A 6 -5.07 -9.86 -8.99
N TYR A 7 -5.25 -8.77 -8.22
CA TYR A 7 -5.64 -8.85 -6.81
C TYR A 7 -6.97 -9.58 -6.60
N LYS A 8 -8.00 -9.24 -7.40
CA LYS A 8 -9.31 -9.93 -7.33
C LYS A 8 -9.18 -11.43 -7.58
N VAL A 9 -8.41 -11.82 -8.59
CA VAL A 9 -8.18 -13.25 -8.90
C VAL A 9 -7.51 -13.95 -7.73
N LEU A 10 -6.51 -13.33 -7.11
CA LEU A 10 -5.81 -13.93 -5.96
C LEU A 10 -6.72 -14.07 -4.75
N ARG A 11 -7.38 -12.98 -4.37
CA ARG A 11 -8.29 -12.96 -3.22
C ARG A 11 -9.40 -14.00 -3.37
N ASP A 12 -10.02 -14.09 -4.55
CA ASP A 12 -11.22 -14.91 -4.73
C ASP A 12 -10.90 -16.36 -5.12
N ARG A 13 -9.71 -16.66 -5.67
CA ARG A 13 -9.42 -17.95 -6.30
C ARG A 13 -8.08 -18.59 -5.94
N ALA A 14 -7.13 -17.84 -5.36
CA ALA A 14 -5.83 -18.43 -5.05
C ALA A 14 -5.88 -19.22 -3.73
N PRO A 15 -5.14 -20.34 -3.64
CA PRO A 15 -4.97 -21.08 -2.39
C PRO A 15 -3.98 -20.40 -1.43
N TYR A 16 -3.38 -19.28 -1.83
CA TYR A 16 -2.35 -18.55 -1.10
C TYR A 16 -2.68 -17.05 -1.01
N PRO A 17 -2.08 -16.34 -0.03
CA PRO A 17 -2.33 -14.92 0.19
C PRO A 17 -2.00 -14.01 -1.02
N PRO A 18 -2.70 -12.86 -1.18
CA PRO A 18 -2.45 -11.91 -2.27
C PRO A 18 -1.04 -11.30 -2.30
N ASP A 19 -0.30 -11.28 -1.19
CA ASP A 19 1.08 -10.75 -1.15
C ASP A 19 2.09 -11.58 -1.95
N GLN A 20 1.76 -12.82 -2.34
CA GLN A 20 2.67 -13.65 -3.12
C GLN A 20 2.95 -13.07 -4.51
N VAL A 21 2.01 -12.36 -5.13
CA VAL A 21 2.24 -11.82 -6.49
C VAL A 21 3.19 -10.65 -6.54
N ILE A 22 3.42 -9.96 -5.42
CA ILE A 22 4.38 -8.85 -5.38
C ILE A 22 5.76 -9.32 -5.86
N LYS A 23 6.11 -10.58 -5.55
CA LYS A 23 7.41 -11.19 -5.91
C LYS A 23 7.61 -11.35 -7.41
N ASP A 24 6.51 -11.51 -8.15
CA ASP A 24 6.54 -11.75 -9.60
C ASP A 24 6.34 -10.46 -10.42
N LEU A 25 6.01 -9.34 -9.76
CA LEU A 25 5.93 -8.04 -10.42
C LEU A 25 7.33 -7.57 -10.82
N GLN A 26 7.47 -7.23 -12.10
CA GLN A 26 8.70 -6.69 -12.67
C GLN A 26 8.55 -5.19 -12.95
N GLY A 27 9.65 -4.46 -12.77
CA GLY A 27 9.71 -3.01 -12.98
C GLY A 27 9.57 -2.21 -11.69
N LYS A 28 9.51 -0.88 -11.85
CA LYS A 28 9.39 0.07 -10.74
C LYS A 28 7.92 0.33 -10.45
N PHE A 29 7.50 0.16 -9.21
CA PHE A 29 6.11 0.36 -8.82
C PHE A 29 5.98 0.74 -7.35
N ALA A 30 4.95 1.51 -7.04
CA ALA A 30 4.36 1.63 -5.72
C ALA A 30 2.86 1.84 -5.88
N PHE A 31 2.04 1.17 -5.07
CA PHE A 31 0.58 1.32 -5.15
C PHE A 31 -0.10 1.01 -3.82
N VAL A 32 -1.32 1.52 -3.70
CA VAL A 32 -2.25 1.25 -2.61
C VAL A 32 -3.55 0.73 -3.21
N LEU A 33 -4.04 -0.39 -2.71
CA LEU A 33 -5.31 -0.97 -3.11
C LEU A 33 -6.19 -1.16 -1.86
N PHE A 34 -7.36 -0.52 -1.87
CA PHE A 34 -8.37 -0.74 -0.86
C PHE A 34 -9.39 -1.77 -1.36
N ASP A 35 -9.46 -2.91 -0.68
CA ASP A 35 -10.50 -3.89 -0.88
C ASP A 35 -11.67 -3.63 0.06
N ALA A 36 -12.71 -2.99 -0.47
CA ALA A 36 -13.93 -2.71 0.28
C ALA A 36 -14.71 -3.97 0.70
N LYS A 37 -14.50 -5.12 0.03
CA LYS A 37 -15.21 -6.37 0.37
C LYS A 37 -14.70 -6.97 1.68
N SER A 38 -13.38 -6.92 1.89
CA SER A 38 -12.72 -7.44 3.09
C SER A 38 -12.25 -6.32 4.04
N SER A 39 -12.55 -5.06 3.73
CA SER A 39 -12.05 -3.87 4.42
C SER A 39 -10.53 -3.93 4.64
N THR A 40 -9.79 -4.33 3.62
CA THR A 40 -8.34 -4.56 3.70
C THR A 40 -7.59 -3.56 2.82
N LEU A 41 -6.51 -2.98 3.36
CA LEU A 41 -5.55 -2.22 2.58
C LEU A 41 -4.39 -3.13 2.17
N PHE A 42 -4.09 -3.15 0.88
CA PHE A 42 -2.94 -3.83 0.31
C PHE A 42 -1.99 -2.80 -0.27
N VAL A 43 -0.80 -2.71 0.35
CA VAL A 43 0.22 -1.71 0.01
C VAL A 43 1.48 -2.45 -0.41
N ALA A 44 2.05 -2.07 -1.55
CA ALA A 44 3.28 -2.67 -2.05
C ALA A 44 4.12 -1.66 -2.82
N ARG A 45 5.43 -1.90 -2.83
CA ARG A 45 6.41 -1.19 -3.67
C ARG A 45 7.44 -2.17 -4.20
N ASP A 46 8.20 -1.74 -5.21
CA ASP A 46 9.22 -2.55 -5.83
C ASP A 46 10.31 -2.97 -4.83
N ARG A 47 10.97 -4.08 -5.12
CA ARG A 47 11.93 -4.75 -4.23
C ARG A 47 13.09 -3.83 -3.82
N GLU A 48 13.51 -2.96 -4.72
CA GLU A 48 14.63 -2.04 -4.49
C GLU A 48 14.19 -0.80 -3.71
N GLY A 49 12.88 -0.61 -3.55
CA GLY A 49 12.32 0.64 -3.06
C GLY A 49 12.68 1.82 -3.97
N SER A 50 12.79 1.60 -5.27
CA SER A 50 13.16 2.64 -6.22
C SER A 50 12.03 3.65 -6.45
N VAL A 51 10.76 3.28 -6.22
CA VAL A 51 9.63 4.21 -6.14
C VAL A 51 9.37 4.57 -4.69
N GLU A 52 9.29 5.87 -4.40
CA GLU A 52 8.99 6.36 -3.05
C GLU A 52 7.53 6.07 -2.68
N LEU A 53 7.36 5.46 -1.52
CA LEU A 53 6.08 5.36 -0.82
C LEU A 53 6.41 5.13 0.65
N LYS A 54 5.97 6.07 1.48
CA LYS A 54 6.10 6.05 2.93
C LYS A 54 4.72 5.92 3.55
N TRP A 55 4.69 5.45 4.79
CA TRP A 55 3.47 5.36 5.56
C TRP A 55 3.74 5.74 7.00
N GLU A 56 2.73 6.33 7.64
CA GLU A 56 2.78 6.71 9.04
C GLU A 56 1.38 6.68 9.66
N MET A 57 1.30 6.42 10.97
CA MET A 57 0.08 6.58 11.75
C MET A 57 0.02 8.01 12.30
N ALA A 58 -0.97 8.78 11.88
CA ALA A 58 -1.21 10.11 12.42
C ALA A 58 -1.66 10.03 13.89
N GLY A 59 -1.51 11.14 14.62
CA GLY A 59 -1.91 11.24 16.02
C GLY A 59 -3.39 10.94 16.30
N ASP A 60 -4.27 11.09 15.30
CA ASP A 60 -5.70 10.76 15.39
C ASP A 60 -6.02 9.28 15.10
N GLY A 61 -5.00 8.44 14.86
CA GLY A 61 -5.15 7.03 14.54
C GLY A 61 -5.40 6.75 13.05
N SER A 62 -5.37 7.77 12.18
CA SER A 62 -5.46 7.58 10.73
C SER A 62 -4.14 7.05 10.15
N LEU A 63 -4.22 6.20 9.13
CA LEU A 63 -3.05 5.79 8.35
C LEU A 63 -2.85 6.75 7.17
N VAL A 64 -1.66 7.33 7.07
CA VAL A 64 -1.24 8.22 5.97
C VAL A 64 -0.24 7.46 5.10
N LEU A 65 -0.45 7.49 3.78
CA LEU A 65 0.44 6.91 2.76
C LEU A 65 0.76 8.00 1.75
N SER A 66 2.04 8.29 1.54
CA SER A 66 2.46 9.35 0.60
C SER A 66 3.87 9.10 0.07
N ASP A 67 4.12 9.57 -1.14
CA ASP A 67 5.46 9.74 -1.71
C ASP A 67 6.06 11.11 -1.37
N ASP A 68 5.25 12.09 -0.97
CA ASP A 68 5.72 13.40 -0.51
C ASP A 68 6.17 13.36 0.97
N PRO A 69 7.45 13.66 1.27
CA PRO A 69 7.95 13.66 2.65
C PRO A 69 7.27 14.73 3.53
N ASN A 70 6.79 15.84 2.98
CA ASN A 70 6.14 16.88 3.78
C ASN A 70 4.79 16.39 4.32
N THR A 71 4.00 15.72 3.46
CA THR A 71 2.73 15.08 3.85
C THR A 71 2.91 14.10 5.02
N ILE A 72 4.00 13.32 5.01
CA ILE A 72 4.31 12.37 6.11
C ILE A 72 4.67 13.13 7.39
N GLN A 73 5.52 14.15 7.29
CA GLN A 73 5.91 14.97 8.44
C GLN A 73 4.70 15.66 9.10
N GLU A 74 3.79 16.22 8.31
CA GLU A 74 2.55 16.83 8.81
C GLU A 74 1.66 15.82 9.55
N ALA A 75 1.63 14.57 9.09
CA ALA A 75 0.89 13.50 9.76
C ALA A 75 1.45 13.18 11.17
N CYS A 76 2.78 13.22 11.32
CA CYS A 76 3.49 13.04 12.58
C CYS A 76 3.22 14.19 13.58
N GLU A 77 3.22 15.44 13.09
CA GLU A 77 3.18 16.64 13.92
C GLU A 77 1.83 16.91 14.59
N LYS A 78 0.74 16.25 14.15
CA LYS A 78 -0.60 16.34 14.78
C LYS A 78 -0.67 15.90 16.25
N ILE A 79 0.42 15.41 16.86
CA ILE A 79 0.49 14.98 18.27
C ILE A 79 0.69 16.15 19.26
N ARG A 80 0.89 17.41 18.82
CA ARG A 80 1.06 18.57 19.73
C ARG A 80 -0.09 19.57 19.71
N GLY A 81 -1.31 19.11 19.99
CA GLY A 81 -2.49 19.95 20.30
C GLY A 81 -2.90 19.83 21.75
#